data_AF-A0A9Q0W8L6-F1
#
_entry.id   AF-A0A9Q0W8L6-F1
#
_cell.length_a   1.000
_cell.length_b   1.000
_cell.length_c   1.000
_cell.angle_alpha   90.00
_cell.angle_beta   90.00
_cell.angle_gamma   90.00
#
_symmetry.space_group_name_H-M   'P 1'
#
loop_
_entity.id
_entity.type
_entity.pdbx_description
1 polymer ?
#
loop_
_entity_poly.entity_id
_entity_poly.type
_entity_poly.pdbx_seq_one_letter_code
_entity_poly.pdbx_strand_id
1 'polypeptide(L)'
;MEEAKRDEEESKQQQIWSWGAGTEGQLGTGKLEDEYLPQLLHLPFLSSAGSISTLACGGAHAIALTSVGKVFTWGRGTTGQLGHGEMLNSLHPKPVSSLQSYVITHVSAGWSHSGFVSDTGLLFTCGDGSFGQLGLGDYRSQSTPVKVDYFANNFVNQIACGMRHSLVLLKGNQVYGFGSGKRGQLGISRDKIKSVNLPQVTCGLEDVQIVSISANGDHSAAISADGHLYTWGRGFSGAADANLPQLSLSSLRCTKAALGWNHGLLLTGDDEVLMLGGNYHGGLCDLEKMSAVKHRSDSSRATLNEVIGLDGVKVVKIAAGAEHSALVTGKWMEQ
;
A
#
# COMPACT_ATOMS: atom_id res chain seq x y z
N MET A 1 -15.55 47.44 -19.71
CA MET A 1 -15.97 46.68 -18.52
C MET A 1 -16.39 45.25 -18.91
N GLU A 2 -15.76 44.64 -19.93
CA GLU A 2 -16.21 43.34 -20.44
C GLU A 2 -15.06 42.45 -20.97
N GLU A 3 -13.80 42.76 -20.63
CA GLU A 3 -12.64 41.95 -20.99
C GLU A 3 -11.81 41.48 -19.78
N ALA A 4 -12.19 41.86 -18.55
CA ALA A 4 -11.48 41.51 -17.32
C ALA A 4 -12.13 40.36 -16.52
N LYS A 5 -12.92 39.49 -17.18
CA LYS A 5 -13.60 38.34 -16.55
C LYS A 5 -13.43 37.03 -17.34
N ARG A 6 -12.32 36.83 -18.03
CA ARG A 6 -12.02 35.56 -18.74
C ARG A 6 -10.78 34.80 -18.26
N ASP A 7 -10.12 35.26 -17.20
CA ASP A 7 -8.88 34.65 -16.70
C ASP A 7 -9.00 33.97 -15.32
N GLU A 8 -10.22 33.63 -14.90
CA GLU A 8 -10.47 32.86 -13.66
C GLU A 8 -11.03 31.46 -13.98
N GLU A 9 -10.23 30.61 -14.61
CA GLU A 9 -10.27 29.14 -14.44
C GLU A 9 -9.10 28.51 -15.23
N GLU A 10 -7.87 28.87 -14.89
CA GLU A 10 -6.75 27.98 -15.18
C GLU A 10 -6.98 26.69 -14.38
N SER A 11 -7.52 25.67 -15.04
CA SER A 11 -7.60 24.32 -14.48
C SER A 11 -6.17 23.93 -14.10
N LYS A 12 -5.84 23.96 -12.80
CA LYS A 12 -4.49 23.58 -12.34
C LYS A 12 -4.21 22.17 -12.85
N GLN A 13 -3.34 22.07 -13.84
CA GLN A 13 -2.92 20.78 -14.37
C GLN A 13 -2.24 20.01 -13.24
N GLN A 14 -2.70 18.78 -13.01
CA GLN A 14 -2.11 17.94 -12.00
C GLN A 14 -0.67 17.60 -12.39
N GLN A 15 0.25 17.76 -11.45
CA GLN A 15 1.65 17.39 -11.60
C GLN A 15 1.97 16.18 -10.73
N ILE A 16 2.84 15.31 -11.23
CA ILE A 16 3.32 14.14 -10.52
C ILE A 16 4.83 14.24 -10.43
N TRP A 17 5.38 13.99 -9.25
CA TRP A 17 6.79 14.11 -8.97
C TRP A 17 7.33 12.78 -8.44
N SER A 18 8.53 12.42 -8.85
CA SER A 18 9.23 11.19 -8.45
C SER A 18 10.70 11.48 -8.15
N TRP A 19 11.24 10.85 -7.12
CA TRP A 19 12.67 10.91 -6.74
C TRP A 19 13.04 9.68 -5.91
N GLY A 20 14.33 9.52 -5.65
CA GLY A 20 14.92 8.39 -4.95
C GLY A 20 15.57 7.40 -5.91
N ALA A 21 15.50 6.12 -5.58
CA ALA A 21 16.11 5.06 -6.39
C ALA A 21 15.43 4.93 -7.76
N GLY A 22 16.21 4.90 -8.85
CA GLY A 22 15.70 4.88 -10.23
C GLY A 22 16.37 3.87 -11.17
N THR A 23 17.25 3.02 -10.65
CA THR A 23 18.02 2.02 -11.40
C THR A 23 17.21 0.95 -12.12
N GLU A 24 15.91 0.83 -11.85
CA GLU A 24 14.99 -0.10 -12.54
C GLU A 24 13.90 0.65 -13.35
N GLY A 25 14.02 1.98 -13.47
CA GLY A 25 13.05 2.84 -14.15
C GLY A 25 11.81 3.17 -13.33
N GLN A 26 11.79 2.85 -12.02
CA GLN A 26 10.64 3.06 -11.13
C GLN A 26 10.27 4.54 -10.93
N LEU A 27 11.16 5.46 -11.29
CA LEU A 27 10.86 6.89 -11.32
C LEU A 27 10.01 7.29 -12.53
N GLY A 28 10.01 6.51 -13.62
CA GLY A 28 9.19 6.78 -14.81
C GLY A 28 9.70 7.94 -15.69
N THR A 29 10.88 8.48 -15.39
CA THR A 29 11.48 9.65 -16.05
C THR A 29 12.17 9.31 -17.37
N GLY A 30 12.20 8.04 -17.79
CA GLY A 30 12.96 7.58 -18.95
C GLY A 30 14.44 7.31 -18.69
N LYS A 31 14.90 7.53 -17.46
CA LYS A 31 16.30 7.33 -17.07
C LYS A 31 16.46 6.14 -16.14
N LEU A 32 17.68 5.61 -16.09
CA LEU A 32 18.10 4.51 -15.21
C LEU A 32 19.17 5.00 -14.22
N GLU A 33 18.81 6.04 -13.46
CA GLU A 33 19.68 6.66 -12.46
C GLU A 33 18.87 7.06 -11.23
N ASP A 34 19.56 7.19 -10.10
CA ASP A 34 18.94 7.71 -8.88
C ASP A 34 18.79 9.24 -9.00
N GLU A 35 17.65 9.75 -8.56
CA GLU A 35 17.33 11.18 -8.59
C GLU A 35 17.21 11.68 -7.16
N TYR A 36 18.11 12.58 -6.74
CA TYR A 36 18.12 13.10 -5.37
C TYR A 36 17.14 14.26 -5.14
N LEU A 37 16.59 14.81 -6.22
CA LEU A 37 15.61 15.89 -6.20
C LEU A 37 14.32 15.46 -6.90
N PRO A 38 13.15 15.95 -6.47
CA PRO A 38 11.88 15.73 -7.16
C PRO A 38 11.96 16.04 -8.66
N GLN A 39 11.72 15.03 -9.49
CA GLN A 39 11.62 15.17 -10.95
C GLN A 39 10.16 15.13 -11.38
N LEU A 40 9.78 16.04 -12.28
CA LEU A 40 8.45 16.06 -12.85
C LEU A 40 8.26 14.86 -13.79
N LEU A 41 7.25 14.05 -13.52
CA LEU A 41 6.87 12.93 -14.36
C LEU A 41 5.91 13.41 -15.45
N HIS A 42 6.39 13.39 -16.69
CA HIS A 42 5.57 13.73 -17.85
C HIS A 42 4.67 12.55 -18.22
N LEU A 43 3.38 12.70 -17.95
CA LEU A 43 2.35 11.79 -18.41
C LEU A 43 1.55 12.43 -19.55
N PRO A 44 1.98 12.29 -20.81
CA PRO A 44 1.32 12.94 -21.95
C PRO A 44 -0.14 12.52 -22.12
N PHE A 45 -0.54 11.39 -21.54
CA PHE A 45 -1.90 10.85 -21.62
C PHE A 45 -2.85 11.38 -20.53
N LEU A 46 -2.40 12.15 -19.52
CA LEU A 46 -3.31 12.66 -18.46
C LEU A 46 -4.44 13.52 -19.01
N SER A 47 -4.16 14.29 -20.06
CA SER A 47 -5.13 15.19 -20.68
C SER A 47 -6.35 14.45 -21.23
N SER A 48 -6.20 13.19 -21.63
CA SER A 48 -7.28 12.35 -22.17
C SER A 48 -7.71 11.20 -21.24
N ALA A 49 -6.86 10.80 -20.29
CA ALA A 49 -7.10 9.66 -19.39
C ALA A 49 -7.61 10.04 -17.99
N GLY A 50 -7.84 11.34 -17.72
CA GLY A 50 -8.29 11.87 -16.43
C GLY A 50 -7.14 12.09 -15.43
N SER A 51 -7.44 12.83 -14.35
CA SER A 51 -6.49 13.05 -13.25
C SER A 51 -6.15 11.74 -12.52
N ILE A 52 -4.94 11.60 -12.01
CA ILE A 52 -4.54 10.51 -11.11
C ILE A 52 -5.27 10.63 -9.78
N SER A 53 -6.01 9.58 -9.42
CA SER A 53 -6.69 9.45 -8.15
C SER A 53 -5.81 8.76 -7.09
N THR A 54 -4.97 7.81 -7.50
CA THR A 54 -4.13 7.02 -6.58
C THR A 54 -2.82 6.60 -7.24
N LEU A 55 -1.76 6.57 -6.43
CA LEU A 55 -0.46 5.99 -6.78
C LEU A 55 -0.18 4.85 -5.80
N ALA A 56 0.31 3.71 -6.30
CA ALA A 56 0.84 2.62 -5.49
C ALA A 56 2.28 2.33 -5.90
N CYS A 57 3.18 2.27 -4.92
CA CYS A 57 4.60 2.02 -5.14
C CYS A 57 4.96 0.65 -4.56
N GLY A 58 5.47 -0.23 -5.42
CA GLY A 58 5.97 -1.55 -5.05
C GLY A 58 7.47 -1.56 -4.81
N GLY A 59 8.09 -2.74 -4.88
CA GLY A 59 9.53 -2.89 -4.60
C GLY A 59 10.45 -2.11 -5.54
N ALA A 60 10.11 -2.07 -6.83
CA ALA A 60 10.82 -1.27 -7.85
C ALA A 60 9.90 -0.99 -9.06
N HIS A 61 8.59 -0.84 -8.82
CA HIS A 61 7.62 -0.51 -9.86
C HIS A 61 6.53 0.37 -9.25
N ALA A 62 5.78 1.07 -10.09
CA ALA A 62 4.69 1.92 -9.65
C ALA A 62 3.46 1.73 -10.53
N ILE A 63 2.31 2.02 -9.92
CA ILE A 63 0.99 1.94 -10.54
C ILE A 63 0.31 3.30 -10.33
N ALA A 64 -0.17 3.90 -11.41
CA ALA A 64 -1.06 5.05 -11.36
C ALA A 64 -2.48 4.63 -11.76
N LEU A 65 -3.44 4.99 -10.92
CA LEU A 65 -4.87 4.86 -11.19
C LEU A 65 -5.44 6.25 -11.49
N THR A 66 -6.15 6.38 -12.60
CA THR A 66 -6.87 7.62 -12.95
C THR A 66 -8.26 7.67 -12.33
N SER A 67 -8.85 8.87 -12.26
CA SER A 67 -10.21 9.13 -11.77
C SER A 67 -11.30 8.48 -12.61
N VAL A 68 -11.00 8.10 -13.86
CA VAL A 68 -11.89 7.34 -14.76
C VAL A 68 -11.54 5.85 -14.81
N GLY A 69 -10.71 5.38 -13.87
CA GLY A 69 -10.42 3.96 -13.67
C GLY A 69 -9.45 3.34 -14.68
N LYS A 70 -8.60 4.15 -15.34
CA LYS A 70 -7.51 3.65 -16.19
C LYS A 70 -6.24 3.44 -15.38
N VAL A 71 -5.44 2.45 -15.78
CA VAL A 71 -4.25 2.02 -15.05
C VAL A 71 -3.02 2.15 -15.94
N PHE A 72 -1.98 2.75 -15.37
CA PHE A 72 -0.65 2.88 -15.95
C PHE A 72 0.38 2.28 -15.00
N THR A 73 1.37 1.59 -15.54
CA THR A 73 2.45 0.96 -14.76
C THR A 73 3.81 1.23 -15.39
N TRP A 74 4.85 1.28 -14.54
CA TRP A 74 6.25 1.45 -14.96
C TRP A 74 7.22 0.94 -13.89
N GLY A 75 8.50 0.91 -14.24
CA GLY A 75 9.60 0.38 -13.44
C GLY A 75 9.97 -1.05 -13.81
N ARG A 76 10.38 -1.82 -12.80
CA ARG A 76 10.78 -3.22 -12.94
C ARG A 76 9.60 -4.08 -13.42
N GLY A 77 9.80 -4.81 -14.50
CA GLY A 77 8.82 -5.73 -15.08
C GLY A 77 9.34 -7.14 -15.31
N THR A 78 10.53 -7.48 -14.82
CA THR A 78 11.20 -8.78 -15.04
C THR A 78 10.43 -10.01 -14.52
N THR A 79 9.41 -9.82 -13.69
CA THR A 79 8.52 -10.90 -13.23
C THR A 79 7.09 -10.78 -13.77
N GLY A 80 6.81 -9.81 -14.64
CA GLY A 80 5.50 -9.57 -15.24
C GLY A 80 4.58 -8.62 -14.45
N GLN A 81 5.08 -7.98 -13.39
CA GLN A 81 4.26 -7.14 -12.49
C GLN A 81 3.65 -5.92 -13.17
N LEU A 82 4.20 -5.48 -14.31
CA LEU A 82 3.63 -4.36 -15.07
C LEU A 82 2.37 -4.76 -15.87
N GLY A 83 2.12 -6.06 -16.08
CA GLY A 83 0.89 -6.48 -16.75
C GLY A 83 0.79 -6.20 -18.25
N HIS A 84 1.92 -5.90 -18.92
CA HIS A 84 1.97 -5.51 -20.33
C HIS A 84 2.01 -6.70 -21.33
N GLY A 85 1.94 -7.94 -20.86
CA GLY A 85 2.11 -9.15 -21.67
C GLY A 85 3.56 -9.59 -21.83
N GLU A 86 4.51 -8.84 -21.28
CA GLU A 86 5.96 -9.07 -21.38
C GLU A 86 6.63 -9.02 -20.01
N MET A 87 7.85 -9.56 -19.91
CA MET A 87 8.68 -9.53 -18.69
C MET A 87 9.86 -8.56 -18.84
N LEU A 88 9.55 -7.30 -19.20
CA LEU A 88 10.53 -6.25 -19.45
C LEU A 88 10.26 -5.03 -18.57
N ASN A 89 11.33 -4.32 -18.20
CA ASN A 89 11.23 -3.05 -17.51
C ASN A 89 10.61 -1.99 -18.43
N SER A 90 9.88 -1.05 -17.84
CA SER A 90 9.33 0.09 -18.56
C SER A 90 9.77 1.38 -17.88
N LEU A 91 10.54 2.21 -18.60
CA LEU A 91 11.09 3.44 -18.05
C LEU A 91 10.09 4.60 -18.05
N HIS A 92 8.92 4.39 -18.66
CA HIS A 92 7.86 5.36 -18.77
C HIS A 92 6.53 4.70 -18.39
N PRO A 93 5.60 5.46 -17.79
CA PRO A 93 4.24 5.01 -17.55
C PRO A 93 3.57 4.52 -18.84
N LYS A 94 3.20 3.24 -18.85
CA LYS A 94 2.55 2.58 -19.99
C LYS A 94 1.17 2.08 -19.56
N PRO A 95 0.11 2.24 -20.38
CA PRO A 95 -1.21 1.73 -20.05
C PRO A 95 -1.23 0.19 -19.98
N VAL A 96 -2.03 -0.35 -19.06
CA VAL A 96 -2.28 -1.78 -18.95
C VAL A 96 -3.47 -2.16 -19.84
N SER A 97 -3.21 -2.37 -21.13
CA SER A 97 -4.26 -2.53 -22.16
C SER A 97 -5.25 -3.66 -21.91
N SER A 98 -4.83 -4.74 -21.24
CA SER A 98 -5.69 -5.86 -20.86
C SER A 98 -6.81 -5.50 -19.87
N LEU A 99 -6.66 -4.38 -19.14
CA LEU A 99 -7.67 -3.86 -18.22
C LEU A 99 -8.55 -2.77 -18.83
N GLN A 100 -8.38 -2.42 -20.12
CA GLN A 100 -9.05 -1.26 -20.73
C GLN A 100 -10.58 -1.33 -20.73
N SER A 101 -11.15 -2.54 -20.73
CA SER A 101 -12.59 -2.80 -20.71
C SER A 101 -13.20 -2.75 -19.30
N TYR A 102 -12.38 -2.55 -18.27
CA TYR A 102 -12.81 -2.46 -16.88
C TYR A 102 -12.60 -1.03 -16.37
N VAL A 103 -13.40 -0.66 -15.36
CA VAL A 103 -13.17 0.54 -14.55
C VAL A 103 -12.52 0.07 -13.26
N ILE A 104 -11.24 0.38 -13.09
CA ILE A 104 -10.50 0.02 -11.88
C ILE A 104 -10.77 1.05 -10.78
N THR A 105 -10.98 0.59 -9.55
CA THR A 105 -11.31 1.41 -8.39
C THR A 105 -10.29 1.29 -7.27
N HIS A 106 -9.50 0.21 -7.25
CA HIS A 106 -8.43 0.01 -6.28
C HIS A 106 -7.22 -0.67 -6.91
N VAL A 107 -6.02 -0.27 -6.49
CA VAL A 107 -4.75 -0.83 -6.95
C VAL A 107 -3.82 -1.04 -5.77
N SER A 108 -2.98 -2.06 -5.86
CA SER A 108 -1.91 -2.31 -4.89
C SER A 108 -0.68 -2.87 -5.57
N ALA A 109 0.50 -2.46 -5.10
CA ALA A 109 1.80 -2.83 -5.65
C ALA A 109 2.63 -3.49 -4.54
N GLY A 110 2.90 -4.78 -4.71
CA GLY A 110 3.77 -5.53 -3.81
C GLY A 110 5.24 -5.41 -4.20
N TRP A 111 6.09 -6.32 -3.68
CA TRP A 111 7.50 -6.31 -4.08
C TRP A 111 7.70 -6.65 -5.55
N SER A 112 6.97 -7.64 -6.07
CA SER A 112 7.13 -8.17 -7.43
C SER A 112 5.81 -8.62 -8.06
N HIS A 113 4.68 -8.15 -7.53
CA HIS A 113 3.35 -8.42 -8.08
C HIS A 113 2.44 -7.21 -7.88
N SER A 114 1.33 -7.21 -8.61
CA SER A 114 0.35 -6.13 -8.61
C SER A 114 -1.06 -6.70 -8.54
N GLY A 115 -1.94 -5.95 -7.87
CA GLY A 115 -3.36 -6.26 -7.73
C GLY A 115 -4.23 -5.11 -8.20
N PHE A 116 -5.34 -5.43 -8.86
CA PHE A 116 -6.30 -4.47 -9.41
C PHE A 116 -7.71 -4.94 -9.10
N VAL A 117 -8.57 -4.04 -8.61
CA VAL A 117 -9.98 -4.32 -8.33
C VAL A 117 -10.85 -3.42 -9.19
N SER A 118 -11.83 -4.00 -9.88
CA SER A 118 -12.81 -3.25 -10.67
C SER A 118 -13.95 -2.68 -9.82
N ASP A 119 -14.69 -1.74 -10.38
CA ASP A 119 -15.96 -1.22 -9.86
C ASP A 119 -17.04 -2.29 -9.64
N THR A 120 -16.95 -3.38 -10.39
CA THR A 120 -17.79 -4.57 -10.29
C THR A 120 -17.30 -5.60 -9.26
N GLY A 121 -16.19 -5.31 -8.57
CA GLY A 121 -15.62 -6.16 -7.53
C GLY A 121 -14.80 -7.35 -8.06
N LEU A 122 -14.41 -7.35 -9.33
CA LEU A 122 -13.51 -8.36 -9.89
C LEU A 122 -12.07 -8.05 -9.49
N LEU A 123 -11.34 -9.07 -9.04
CA LEU A 123 -9.92 -8.99 -8.70
C LEU A 123 -9.06 -9.55 -9.84
N PHE A 124 -8.02 -8.79 -10.21
CA PHE A 124 -6.98 -9.20 -11.15
C PHE A 124 -5.61 -9.13 -10.50
N THR A 125 -4.73 -10.08 -10.79
CA THR A 125 -3.34 -10.11 -10.29
C THR A 125 -2.35 -10.43 -11.42
N CYS A 126 -1.15 -9.87 -11.34
CA CYS A 126 -0.01 -10.22 -12.21
C CYS A 126 1.33 -10.02 -11.50
N GLY A 127 2.41 -10.53 -12.10
CA GLY A 127 3.75 -10.52 -11.55
C GLY A 127 4.23 -11.89 -11.10
N ASP A 128 5.12 -11.90 -10.11
CA ASP A 128 5.68 -13.12 -9.54
C ASP A 128 4.61 -13.99 -8.89
N GLY A 129 4.54 -15.27 -9.29
CA GLY A 129 3.65 -16.28 -8.72
C GLY A 129 4.34 -17.30 -7.83
N SER A 130 5.67 -17.20 -7.64
CA SER A 130 6.50 -18.28 -7.07
C SER A 130 6.13 -18.71 -5.64
N PHE A 131 5.39 -17.88 -4.90
CA PHE A 131 4.89 -18.18 -3.56
C PHE A 131 3.37 -18.31 -3.49
N GLY A 132 2.67 -18.24 -4.62
CA GLY A 132 1.20 -18.28 -4.69
C GLY A 132 0.55 -16.91 -4.46
N GLN A 133 1.32 -15.82 -4.46
CA GLN A 133 0.84 -14.47 -4.13
C GLN A 133 -0.12 -13.87 -5.16
N LEU A 134 -0.35 -14.55 -6.27
CA LEU A 134 -1.36 -14.20 -7.27
C LEU A 134 -2.75 -14.80 -6.99
N GLY A 135 -2.84 -15.86 -6.18
CA GLY A 135 -4.13 -16.47 -5.80
C GLY A 135 -4.80 -17.29 -6.92
N LEU A 136 -4.05 -17.68 -7.96
CA LEU A 136 -4.57 -18.32 -9.17
C LEU A 136 -4.65 -19.85 -9.09
N GLY A 137 -4.34 -20.45 -7.94
CA GLY A 137 -4.32 -21.91 -7.76
C GLY A 137 -3.06 -22.60 -8.27
N ASP A 138 -2.07 -21.83 -8.74
CA ASP A 138 -0.75 -22.32 -9.13
C ASP A 138 0.36 -21.37 -8.65
N TYR A 139 1.61 -21.68 -9.01
CA TYR A 139 2.80 -20.90 -8.63
C TYR A 139 3.45 -20.21 -9.85
N ARG A 140 2.70 -19.99 -10.93
CA ARG A 140 3.25 -19.43 -12.17
C ARG A 140 3.14 -17.90 -12.17
N SER A 141 4.21 -17.25 -12.57
CA SER A 141 4.22 -15.81 -12.80
C SER A 141 3.37 -15.45 -14.03
N GLN A 142 2.72 -14.29 -13.99
CA GLN A 142 1.84 -13.81 -15.04
C GLN A 142 2.30 -12.44 -15.52
N SER A 143 2.52 -12.28 -16.82
CA SER A 143 2.89 -10.98 -17.43
C SER A 143 1.68 -10.14 -17.83
N THR A 144 0.47 -10.67 -17.69
CA THR A 144 -0.81 -9.98 -17.93
C THR A 144 -1.69 -10.14 -16.69
N PRO A 145 -2.47 -9.14 -16.26
CA PRO A 145 -3.46 -9.29 -15.20
C PRO A 145 -4.41 -10.45 -15.51
N VAL A 146 -4.46 -11.43 -14.60
CA VAL A 146 -5.35 -12.58 -14.66
C VAL A 146 -6.41 -12.42 -13.59
N LYS A 147 -7.67 -12.64 -13.96
CA LYS A 147 -8.79 -12.60 -13.02
C LYS A 147 -8.67 -13.74 -12.00
N VAL A 148 -8.84 -13.43 -10.72
CA VAL A 148 -8.82 -14.43 -9.63
C VAL A 148 -10.21 -15.04 -9.51
N ASP A 149 -10.46 -16.13 -10.23
CA ASP A 149 -11.80 -16.78 -10.32
C ASP A 149 -12.37 -17.24 -8.97
N TYR A 150 -11.52 -17.44 -7.95
CA TYR A 150 -11.96 -17.77 -6.60
C TYR A 150 -13.02 -16.78 -6.07
N PHE A 151 -12.90 -15.49 -6.44
CA PHE A 151 -13.82 -14.43 -6.01
C PHE A 151 -14.90 -14.08 -7.04
N ALA A 152 -15.12 -14.90 -8.08
CA ALA A 152 -16.03 -14.54 -9.18
C ALA A 152 -17.48 -14.27 -8.73
N ASN A 153 -17.90 -14.84 -7.59
CA ASN A 153 -19.23 -14.67 -7.01
C ASN A 153 -19.24 -13.76 -5.76
N ASN A 154 -18.12 -13.08 -5.48
CA ASN A 154 -17.98 -12.16 -4.35
C ASN A 154 -17.60 -10.78 -4.87
N PHE A 155 -17.95 -9.75 -4.10
CA PHE A 155 -17.52 -8.39 -4.41
C PHE A 155 -16.25 -8.06 -3.63
N VAL A 156 -15.10 -8.00 -4.31
CA VAL A 156 -13.84 -7.57 -3.72
C VAL A 156 -13.85 -6.05 -3.54
N ASN A 157 -13.53 -5.59 -2.34
CA ASN A 157 -13.46 -4.16 -2.00
C ASN A 157 -12.02 -3.63 -2.07
N GLN A 158 -11.05 -4.37 -1.52
CA GLN A 158 -9.63 -3.97 -1.50
C GLN A 158 -8.71 -5.17 -1.71
N ILE A 159 -7.52 -4.89 -2.22
CA ILE A 159 -6.37 -5.78 -2.32
C ILE A 159 -5.18 -5.08 -1.68
N ALA A 160 -4.42 -5.77 -0.84
CA ALA A 160 -3.16 -5.27 -0.31
C ALA A 160 -2.04 -6.26 -0.63
N CYS A 161 -1.04 -5.82 -1.39
CA CYS A 161 0.09 -6.62 -1.85
C CYS A 161 1.32 -6.38 -0.98
N GLY A 162 1.77 -7.41 -0.25
CA GLY A 162 3.00 -7.37 0.53
C GLY A 162 4.25 -7.78 -0.26
N MET A 163 5.28 -8.29 0.44
CA MET A 163 6.51 -8.72 -0.23
C MET A 163 6.31 -9.98 -1.08
N ARG A 164 5.62 -10.99 -0.52
CA ARG A 164 5.36 -12.28 -1.16
C ARG A 164 3.98 -12.82 -0.82
N HIS A 165 3.06 -11.95 -0.42
CA HIS A 165 1.69 -12.30 -0.06
C HIS A 165 0.73 -11.21 -0.48
N SER A 166 -0.54 -11.56 -0.44
CA SER A 166 -1.65 -10.68 -0.76
C SER A 166 -2.76 -10.88 0.26
N LEU A 167 -3.42 -9.78 0.62
CA LEU A 167 -4.65 -9.77 1.40
C LEU A 167 -5.80 -9.24 0.56
N VAL A 168 -6.98 -9.82 0.71
CA VAL A 168 -8.21 -9.37 0.03
C VAL A 168 -9.27 -9.07 1.07
N LEU A 169 -9.92 -7.92 0.96
CA LEU A 169 -11.09 -7.56 1.77
C LEU A 169 -12.33 -7.61 0.88
N LEU A 170 -13.32 -8.42 1.25
CA LEU A 170 -14.61 -8.48 0.58
C LEU A 170 -15.59 -7.42 1.14
N LYS A 171 -16.54 -7.00 0.31
CA LYS A 171 -17.74 -6.25 0.74
C LYS A 171 -18.64 -7.21 1.52
N GLY A 172 -18.42 -7.26 2.84
CA GLY A 172 -18.95 -8.30 3.73
C GLY A 172 -18.02 -8.63 4.91
N ASN A 173 -16.94 -7.84 5.10
CA ASN A 173 -16.01 -7.88 6.23
C ASN A 173 -15.14 -9.14 6.35
N GLN A 174 -15.08 -9.97 5.31
CA GLN A 174 -14.18 -11.11 5.27
C GLN A 174 -12.83 -10.73 4.67
N VAL A 175 -11.76 -11.08 5.38
CA VAL A 175 -10.38 -10.94 4.94
C VAL A 175 -9.85 -12.31 4.49
N TYR A 176 -9.17 -12.35 3.35
CA TYR A 176 -8.51 -13.53 2.82
C TYR A 176 -7.02 -13.27 2.66
N GLY A 177 -6.20 -14.31 2.85
CA GLY A 177 -4.76 -14.29 2.62
C GLY A 177 -4.31 -15.38 1.64
N PHE A 178 -3.34 -15.05 0.79
CA PHE A 178 -2.62 -16.01 -0.06
C PHE A 178 -1.19 -15.55 -0.37
N GLY A 179 -0.33 -16.48 -0.78
CA GLY A 179 1.11 -16.27 -0.95
C GLY A 179 1.95 -16.97 0.12
N SER A 180 3.12 -16.39 0.44
CA SER A 180 4.00 -16.85 1.50
C SER A 180 3.36 -16.68 2.88
N GLY A 181 3.42 -17.74 3.71
CA GLY A 181 2.95 -17.74 5.10
C GLY A 181 4.07 -17.95 6.12
N LYS A 182 5.34 -17.94 5.71
CA LYS A 182 6.50 -18.32 6.55
C LYS A 182 6.61 -17.57 7.88
N ARG A 183 6.08 -16.35 7.94
CA ARG A 183 6.10 -15.45 9.11
C ARG A 183 4.71 -15.29 9.73
N GLY A 184 3.71 -16.04 9.25
CA GLY A 184 2.33 -15.91 9.70
C GLY A 184 1.51 -14.86 8.97
N GLN A 185 2.08 -14.14 7.99
CA GLN A 185 1.49 -12.93 7.37
C GLN A 185 0.15 -13.13 6.65
N LEU A 186 -0.28 -14.37 6.46
CA LEU A 186 -1.59 -14.70 5.89
C LEU A 186 -2.71 -14.68 6.95
N GLY A 187 -2.40 -14.97 8.21
CA GLY A 187 -3.38 -15.02 9.29
C GLY A 187 -4.37 -16.18 9.21
N ILE A 188 -4.07 -17.24 8.44
CA ILE A 188 -5.02 -18.32 8.09
C ILE A 188 -4.96 -19.55 9.00
N SER A 189 -3.93 -19.66 9.84
CA SER A 189 -3.74 -20.81 10.74
C SER A 189 -2.80 -20.46 11.88
N ARG A 190 -2.94 -21.16 13.01
CA ARG A 190 -1.97 -21.11 14.11
C ARG A 190 -0.66 -21.82 13.77
N ASP A 191 -0.73 -22.79 12.87
CA ASP A 191 0.41 -23.59 12.44
C ASP A 191 1.26 -22.84 11.41
N LYS A 192 2.54 -23.23 11.32
CA LYS A 192 3.45 -22.67 10.32
C LYS A 192 3.06 -23.15 8.92
N ILE A 193 2.62 -22.23 8.08
CA ILE A 193 2.33 -22.46 6.67
C ILE A 193 3.48 -21.92 5.82
N LYS A 194 4.00 -22.70 4.87
CA LYS A 194 5.04 -22.20 3.96
C LYS A 194 4.46 -21.19 2.97
N SER A 195 3.43 -21.60 2.26
CA SER A 195 2.72 -20.81 1.26
C SER A 195 1.39 -21.46 0.89
N VAL A 196 0.43 -20.66 0.41
CA VAL A 196 -0.81 -21.11 -0.22
C VAL A 196 -1.03 -20.33 -1.51
N ASN A 197 -1.56 -20.98 -2.54
CA ASN A 197 -1.78 -20.39 -3.87
C ASN A 197 -3.25 -20.17 -4.22
N LEU A 198 -4.16 -20.58 -3.34
CA LEU A 198 -5.58 -20.22 -3.37
C LEU A 198 -5.88 -19.33 -2.16
N PRO A 199 -6.77 -18.34 -2.31
CA PRO A 199 -7.22 -17.54 -1.18
C PRO A 199 -7.80 -18.41 -0.06
N GLN A 200 -7.45 -18.09 1.18
CA GLN A 200 -8.01 -18.70 2.38
C GLN A 200 -8.42 -17.61 3.37
N VAL A 201 -9.49 -17.86 4.11
CA VAL A 201 -10.02 -16.91 5.10
C VAL A 201 -8.98 -16.68 6.20
N THR A 202 -8.71 -15.41 6.51
CA THR A 202 -7.92 -15.00 7.65
C THR A 202 -8.75 -15.20 8.92
N CYS A 203 -8.25 -16.01 9.86
CA CYS A 203 -8.97 -16.38 11.07
C CYS A 203 -8.88 -15.30 12.15
N GLY A 204 -9.85 -15.27 13.07
CA GLY A 204 -9.86 -14.36 14.22
C GLY A 204 -10.38 -12.96 13.92
N LEU A 205 -11.01 -12.76 12.76
CA LEU A 205 -11.66 -11.51 12.33
C LEU A 205 -13.15 -11.72 11.99
N GLU A 206 -13.72 -12.89 12.30
CA GLU A 206 -15.05 -13.31 11.86
C GLU A 206 -16.17 -12.38 12.35
N ASP A 207 -16.05 -11.89 13.59
CA ASP A 207 -17.02 -10.99 14.24
C ASP A 207 -16.58 -9.52 14.22
N VAL A 208 -15.56 -9.18 13.43
CA VAL A 208 -14.98 -7.83 13.37
C VAL A 208 -15.29 -7.19 12.02
N GLN A 209 -15.90 -6.01 12.05
CA GLN A 209 -16.17 -5.25 10.83
C GLN A 209 -14.89 -4.59 10.30
N ILE A 210 -14.17 -5.24 9.40
CA ILE A 210 -12.95 -4.70 8.80
C ILE A 210 -13.25 -3.72 7.66
N VAL A 211 -12.66 -2.51 7.73
CA VAL A 211 -12.86 -1.44 6.75
C VAL A 211 -11.62 -1.15 5.90
N SER A 212 -10.44 -1.58 6.35
CA SER A 212 -9.19 -1.37 5.65
C SER A 212 -8.20 -2.49 5.92
N ILE A 213 -7.42 -2.85 4.91
CA ILE A 213 -6.32 -3.81 4.99
C ILE A 213 -5.02 -3.18 4.51
N SER A 214 -3.89 -3.66 5.01
CA SER A 214 -2.56 -3.22 4.59
C SER A 214 -1.58 -4.39 4.65
N ALA A 215 -0.68 -4.44 3.68
CA ALA A 215 0.35 -5.46 3.59
C ALA A 215 1.63 -4.82 3.06
N ASN A 216 2.75 -5.04 3.74
CA ASN A 216 4.08 -4.68 3.26
C ASN A 216 5.10 -5.57 3.99
N GLY A 217 6.26 -5.80 3.38
CA GLY A 217 7.23 -6.75 3.90
C GLY A 217 6.60 -8.12 4.14
N ASP A 218 6.88 -8.68 5.31
CA ASP A 218 6.23 -9.88 5.82
C ASP A 218 5.19 -9.53 6.92
N HIS A 219 4.64 -8.31 6.89
CA HIS A 219 3.66 -7.79 7.86
C HIS A 219 2.29 -7.61 7.20
N SER A 220 1.26 -7.73 8.04
CA SER A 220 -0.13 -7.53 7.66
C SER A 220 -0.85 -6.75 8.75
N ALA A 221 -1.80 -5.91 8.33
CA ALA A 221 -2.64 -5.17 9.24
C ALA A 221 -4.07 -5.03 8.70
N ALA A 222 -5.00 -4.86 9.62
CA ALA A 222 -6.39 -4.53 9.34
C ALA A 222 -6.88 -3.50 10.35
N ILE A 223 -7.75 -2.59 9.90
CA ILE A 223 -8.45 -1.64 10.76
C ILE A 223 -9.94 -1.97 10.73
N SER A 224 -10.55 -2.08 11.89
CA SER A 224 -12.00 -2.26 12.05
C SER A 224 -12.76 -0.94 11.98
N ALA A 225 -14.08 -1.02 11.78
CA ALA A 225 -14.97 0.13 11.67
C ALA A 225 -15.00 0.99 12.95
N ASP A 226 -14.72 0.38 14.09
CA ASP A 226 -14.57 1.06 15.38
C ASP A 226 -13.13 1.55 15.65
N GLY A 227 -12.24 1.50 14.65
CA GLY A 227 -10.89 2.06 14.69
C GLY A 227 -9.84 1.19 15.39
N HIS A 228 -10.14 -0.05 15.74
CA HIS A 228 -9.12 -0.94 16.31
C HIS A 228 -8.16 -1.45 15.24
N LEU A 229 -6.87 -1.49 15.59
CA LEU A 229 -5.82 -2.02 14.73
C LEU A 229 -5.57 -3.50 15.06
N TYR A 230 -5.54 -4.34 14.04
CA TYR A 230 -5.09 -5.72 14.11
C TYR A 230 -3.80 -5.85 13.32
N THR A 231 -2.78 -6.50 13.89
CA THR A 231 -1.52 -6.78 13.18
C THR A 231 -1.14 -8.25 13.29
N TRP A 232 -0.50 -8.78 12.25
CA TRP A 232 0.04 -10.14 12.21
C TRP A 232 1.15 -10.26 11.16
N GLY A 233 1.78 -11.43 11.10
CA GLY A 233 2.99 -11.66 10.33
C GLY A 233 4.24 -11.41 11.17
N ARG A 234 5.28 -10.89 10.53
CA ARG A 234 6.55 -10.58 11.19
C ARG A 234 6.33 -9.57 12.32
N GLY A 235 6.99 -9.75 13.46
CA GLY A 235 6.92 -8.77 14.55
C GLY A 235 7.71 -7.49 14.26
N PHE A 236 7.25 -6.36 14.80
CA PHE A 236 7.98 -5.07 14.78
C PHE A 236 8.97 -4.96 15.94
N SER A 237 10.11 -4.28 15.77
CA SER A 237 11.10 -4.01 16.84
C SER A 237 11.54 -5.25 17.64
N GLY A 238 11.68 -6.41 17.00
CA GLY A 238 12.09 -7.65 17.68
C GLY A 238 10.96 -8.38 18.43
N ALA A 239 9.72 -7.91 18.33
CA ALA A 239 8.56 -8.68 18.77
C ALA A 239 8.46 -10.02 18.03
N ALA A 240 7.82 -11.01 18.65
CA ALA A 240 7.60 -12.30 18.03
C ALA A 240 6.67 -12.19 16.82
N ASP A 241 6.89 -13.05 15.83
CA ASP A 241 5.98 -13.22 14.70
C ASP A 241 4.61 -13.71 15.20
N ALA A 242 3.53 -13.19 14.63
CA ALA A 242 2.16 -13.57 14.95
C ALA A 242 1.51 -14.29 13.77
N ASN A 243 1.10 -15.53 13.97
CA ASN A 243 0.45 -16.34 12.93
C ASN A 243 -1.04 -15.98 12.71
N LEU A 244 -1.64 -15.24 13.64
CA LEU A 244 -3.03 -14.80 13.57
C LEU A 244 -3.13 -13.30 13.89
N PRO A 245 -4.12 -12.58 13.33
CA PRO A 245 -4.46 -11.21 13.71
C PRO A 245 -4.49 -11.01 15.23
N GLN A 246 -3.70 -10.06 15.73
CA GLN A 246 -3.70 -9.66 17.14
C GLN A 246 -4.19 -8.23 17.26
N LEU A 247 -5.19 -8.02 18.13
CA LEU A 247 -5.62 -6.69 18.52
C LEU A 247 -4.43 -5.94 19.12
N SER A 248 -3.96 -4.94 18.39
CA SER A 248 -2.86 -4.08 18.76
C SER A 248 -3.44 -2.80 19.35
N LEU A 249 -2.95 -2.41 20.54
CA LEU A 249 -3.22 -1.09 21.11
C LEU A 249 -4.73 -0.81 21.29
N SER A 250 -5.41 -1.59 22.11
CA SER A 250 -6.89 -1.55 22.27
C SER A 250 -7.46 -0.18 22.68
N SER A 251 -6.66 0.67 23.30
CA SER A 251 -7.06 2.04 23.70
C SER A 251 -6.98 3.06 22.56
N LEU A 252 -6.27 2.75 21.46
CA LEU A 252 -6.09 3.66 20.34
C LEU A 252 -7.17 3.44 19.27
N ARG A 253 -7.51 4.52 18.58
CA ARG A 253 -8.48 4.53 17.48
C ARG A 253 -7.77 5.05 16.24
N CYS A 254 -7.45 4.12 15.33
CA CYS A 254 -6.74 4.39 14.09
C CYS A 254 -7.73 4.63 12.96
N THR A 255 -7.45 5.62 12.12
CA THR A 255 -8.17 5.88 10.88
C THR A 255 -7.41 5.34 9.66
N LYS A 256 -6.07 5.26 9.74
CA LYS A 256 -5.21 4.73 8.68
C LYS A 256 -4.00 4.00 9.26
N ALA A 257 -3.53 3.00 8.52
CA ALA A 257 -2.26 2.35 8.74
C ALA A 257 -1.49 2.32 7.42
N ALA A 258 -0.19 2.63 7.47
CA ALA A 258 0.73 2.46 6.34
C ALA A 258 1.91 1.62 6.82
N LEU A 259 2.07 0.42 6.24
CA LEU A 259 3.16 -0.49 6.61
C LEU A 259 4.36 -0.26 5.70
N GLY A 260 5.55 -0.15 6.29
CA GLY A 260 6.84 -0.22 5.62
C GLY A 260 7.45 -1.62 5.72
N TRP A 261 8.76 -1.74 5.44
CA TRP A 261 9.41 -3.06 5.45
C TRP A 261 9.77 -3.55 6.86
N ASN A 262 10.09 -2.61 7.74
CA ASN A 262 10.48 -2.85 9.12
C ASN A 262 9.70 -1.98 10.13
N HIS A 263 8.84 -1.07 9.65
CA HIS A 263 8.07 -0.14 10.47
C HIS A 263 6.63 0.00 9.98
N GLY A 264 5.81 0.75 10.70
CA GLY A 264 4.49 1.19 10.27
C GLY A 264 4.15 2.56 10.82
N LEU A 265 3.37 3.32 10.08
CA LEU A 265 2.76 4.57 10.53
C LEU A 265 1.28 4.34 10.77
N LEU A 266 0.77 4.91 11.85
CA LEU A 266 -0.64 4.93 12.21
C LEU A 266 -1.09 6.38 12.29
N LEU A 267 -2.26 6.68 11.73
CA LEU A 267 -2.95 7.96 11.92
C LEU A 267 -4.14 7.70 12.83
N THR A 268 -4.23 8.41 13.96
CA THR A 268 -5.34 8.27 14.91
C THR A 268 -6.56 9.09 14.49
N GLY A 269 -7.67 8.92 15.21
CA GLY A 269 -8.86 9.78 15.07
C GLY A 269 -8.63 11.23 15.54
N ASP A 270 -7.61 11.45 16.36
CA ASP A 270 -7.22 12.75 16.91
C ASP A 270 -6.13 13.43 16.07
N ASP A 271 -5.96 13.01 14.81
CA ASP A 271 -4.95 13.48 13.86
C ASP A 271 -3.48 13.24 14.30
N GLU A 272 -3.23 12.43 15.34
CA GLU A 272 -1.89 12.07 15.80
C GLU A 272 -1.25 11.00 14.91
N VAL A 273 0.07 11.07 14.73
CA VAL A 273 0.84 10.07 13.99
C VAL A 273 1.72 9.27 14.93
N LEU A 274 1.54 7.95 14.90
CA LEU A 274 2.30 7.01 15.70
C LEU A 274 3.12 6.09 14.81
N MET A 275 4.28 5.66 15.30
CA MET A 275 5.20 4.77 14.61
C MET A 275 5.33 3.44 15.35
N LEU A 276 5.21 2.34 14.59
CA LEU A 276 5.52 0.98 14.99
C LEU A 276 6.88 0.58 14.40
N GLY A 277 7.79 -0.05 15.15
CA GLY A 277 8.96 -0.72 14.55
C GLY A 277 10.20 0.14 14.23
N GLY A 278 10.12 1.47 14.39
CA GLY A 278 11.14 2.41 13.90
C GLY A 278 12.37 2.55 14.79
N ASN A 279 13.36 1.67 14.63
CA ASN A 279 14.68 1.80 15.28
C ASN A 279 15.87 1.81 14.30
N TYR A 280 15.67 1.59 12.99
CA TYR A 280 16.78 1.23 12.10
C TYR A 280 17.43 2.40 11.34
N HIS A 281 16.70 3.47 11.02
CA HIS A 281 17.29 4.68 10.44
C HIS A 281 16.52 5.91 10.92
N GLY A 282 17.21 6.81 11.64
CA GLY A 282 16.62 7.99 12.27
C GLY A 282 15.86 8.91 11.30
N GLY A 283 14.94 9.70 11.84
CA GLY A 283 14.31 10.78 11.08
C GLY A 283 12.87 11.17 11.43
N LEU A 284 12.27 10.65 12.49
CA LEU A 284 11.04 11.22 13.09
C LEU A 284 11.08 11.29 14.63
N CYS A 285 12.09 10.68 15.24
CA CYS A 285 12.43 10.87 16.65
C CYS A 285 13.87 11.41 16.68
N ASP A 286 13.99 12.71 16.95
CA ASP A 286 15.26 13.41 17.08
C ASP A 286 16.05 12.81 18.26
N LEU A 287 17.25 12.29 18.00
CA LEU A 287 18.07 11.61 19.02
C LEU A 287 18.50 12.55 20.16
N GLU A 288 18.38 13.87 19.98
CA GLU A 288 18.80 14.87 20.97
C GLU A 288 17.72 15.27 21.99
N LYS A 289 16.46 14.84 21.82
CA LYS A 289 15.34 15.12 22.75
C LYS A 289 14.95 13.93 23.65
N MET A 290 15.91 13.08 24.02
CA MET A 290 15.72 11.98 24.98
C MET A 290 15.55 12.45 26.44
N SER A 291 14.69 13.43 26.73
CA SER A 291 14.35 13.78 28.12
C SER A 291 12.86 13.75 28.47
N ALA A 292 11.96 13.44 27.53
CA ALA A 292 10.53 13.34 27.81
C ALA A 292 9.81 12.33 26.92
N VAL A 293 10.25 11.07 26.89
CA VAL A 293 9.49 10.00 26.24
C VAL A 293 8.34 9.57 27.15
N LYS A 294 7.09 9.85 26.76
CA LYS A 294 5.93 9.16 27.33
C LYS A 294 5.88 7.74 26.76
N HIS A 295 6.71 6.86 27.32
CA HIS A 295 6.63 5.44 27.02
C HIS A 295 5.26 4.90 27.44
N ARG A 296 4.40 4.58 26.47
CA ARG A 296 3.23 3.72 26.72
C ARG A 296 3.68 2.28 26.50
N SER A 297 4.38 1.71 27.48
CA SER A 297 4.75 0.30 27.46
C SER A 297 3.56 -0.56 27.88
N ASP A 298 3.14 -1.45 26.99
CA ASP A 298 2.38 -2.65 27.35
C ASP A 298 3.40 -3.79 27.24
N SER A 299 3.70 -4.46 28.36
CA SER A 299 4.98 -5.13 28.68
C SER A 299 5.36 -6.37 27.85
N SER A 300 4.80 -6.54 26.65
CA SER A 300 5.15 -7.61 25.70
C SER A 300 4.96 -7.24 24.22
N ARG A 301 4.68 -5.96 23.91
CA ARG A 301 4.19 -5.52 22.60
C ARG A 301 5.14 -4.54 21.92
N ALA A 302 5.07 -4.52 20.59
CA ALA A 302 5.86 -3.68 19.70
C ALA A 302 6.01 -2.24 20.24
N THR A 303 7.23 -1.71 20.19
CA THR A 303 7.52 -0.35 20.62
C THR A 303 6.72 0.63 19.77
N LEU A 304 5.84 1.39 20.44
CA LEU A 304 5.05 2.47 19.86
C LEU A 304 5.71 3.79 20.24
N ASN A 305 6.09 4.57 19.24
CA ASN A 305 6.66 5.89 19.44
C ASN A 305 5.78 6.94 18.79
N GLU A 306 5.50 8.01 19.51
CA GLU A 306 4.87 9.21 18.96
C GLU A 306 5.87 9.93 18.04
N VAL A 307 5.39 10.41 16.90
CA VAL A 307 6.23 11.18 15.99
C VAL A 307 6.37 12.61 16.54
N ILE A 308 7.58 12.97 16.95
CA ILE A 308 7.87 14.23 17.63
C ILE A 308 7.87 15.38 16.61
N GLY A 309 7.40 16.57 17.03
CA GLY A 309 7.43 17.78 16.20
C GLY A 309 6.19 17.98 15.33
N LEU A 310 5.13 17.20 15.59
CA LEU A 310 3.81 17.35 14.96
C LEU A 310 2.76 17.95 15.92
N ASP A 311 3.18 18.47 17.08
CA ASP A 311 2.27 19.05 18.07
C ASP A 311 1.44 20.19 17.46
N GLY A 312 0.11 20.04 17.48
CA GLY A 312 -0.82 21.00 16.89
C GLY A 312 -0.88 21.00 15.35
N VAL A 313 -0.18 20.08 14.69
CA VAL A 313 -0.18 19.96 13.22
C VAL A 313 -1.16 18.88 12.77
N LYS A 314 -2.18 19.29 12.04
CA LYS A 314 -3.15 18.34 11.45
C LYS A 314 -2.52 17.52 10.34
N VAL A 315 -2.34 16.22 10.54
CA VAL A 315 -1.88 15.29 9.50
C VAL A 315 -3.07 14.66 8.77
N VAL A 316 -3.07 14.71 7.43
CA VAL A 316 -4.20 14.23 6.60
C VAL A 316 -3.90 12.96 5.81
N LYS A 317 -2.62 12.70 5.51
CA LYS A 317 -2.16 11.51 4.81
C LYS A 317 -0.83 11.03 5.37
N ILE A 318 -0.65 9.71 5.34
CA ILE A 318 0.57 9.01 5.73
C ILE A 318 0.91 7.99 4.64
N ALA A 319 2.20 7.72 4.47
CA ALA A 319 2.72 6.67 3.60
C ALA A 319 4.03 6.12 4.19
N ALA A 320 4.28 4.84 3.98
CA ALA A 320 5.50 4.16 4.42
C ALA A 320 6.10 3.41 3.23
N GLY A 321 7.37 3.70 2.94
CA GLY A 321 8.17 2.97 1.97
C GLY A 321 8.97 1.84 2.63
N ALA A 322 10.02 1.36 1.96
CA ALA A 322 10.86 0.30 2.50
C ALA A 322 11.47 0.69 3.86
N GLU A 323 12.18 1.81 3.90
CA GLU A 323 12.90 2.33 5.08
C GLU A 323 12.66 3.84 5.26
N HIS A 324 11.61 4.39 4.66
CA HIS A 324 11.27 5.81 4.77
C HIS A 324 9.77 6.00 5.03
N SER A 325 9.42 7.20 5.47
CA SER A 325 8.07 7.61 5.82
C SER A 325 7.77 8.96 5.19
N ALA A 326 6.52 9.18 4.79
CA ALA A 326 6.05 10.46 4.31
C ALA A 326 4.70 10.79 4.93
N LEU A 327 4.47 12.08 5.20
CA LEU A 327 3.20 12.59 5.69
C LEU A 327 2.83 13.88 4.96
N VAL A 328 1.54 14.16 4.90
CA VAL A 328 1.01 15.41 4.37
C VAL A 328 0.21 16.09 5.48
N THR A 329 0.52 17.35 5.73
CA THR A 329 -0.16 18.19 6.70
C THR A 329 -1.26 19.00 6.04
N GLY A 330 -2.31 19.33 6.80
CA GLY A 330 -3.34 20.28 6.35
C GLY A 330 -2.75 21.67 6.14
N LYS A 331 -3.44 22.51 5.35
CA LYS A 331 -3.07 23.92 5.25
C LYS A 331 -3.16 24.56 6.63
N TRP A 332 -2.10 25.26 7.03
CA TRP A 332 -2.13 26.18 8.15
C TRP A 332 -3.22 27.22 7.88
N MET A 333 -4.24 27.28 8.72
CA MET A 333 -5.06 28.49 8.80
C MET A 333 -4.23 29.48 9.59
N GLU A 334 -3.69 30.50 8.92
CA GLU A 334 -3.18 31.69 9.61
C GLU A 334 -4.35 32.25 10.43
N GLN A 335 -4.19 32.28 11.75
CA GLN A 335 -5.05 33.05 12.66
C GLN A 335 -4.59 34.50 12.68
#